data_AF-A0A430QT94-F1
#
_entry.id   AF-A0A430QT94-F1
#
_cell.length_a   1.000
_cell.length_b   1.000
_cell.length_c   1.000
_cell.angle_alpha   90.00
_cell.angle_beta   90.00
_cell.angle_gamma   90.00
#
_symmetry.space_group_name_H-M   'P 1'
#
loop_
_entity.id
_entity.type
_entity.pdbx_description
1 polymer ?
#
loop_
_entity_poly.entity_id
_entity_poly.type
_entity_poly.pdbx_seq_one_letter_code
_entity_poly.pdbx_strand_id
1 'polypeptide(L)' 'MLWVGKEQNSPIYISRIIPGGVADRHGGLKRGDQLLSVNGISVESEHHERAVELLKLAQGDVP' A
#
# COMPACT_ATOMS: atom_id res chain seq x y z
N MET A 1 -24.01 3.22 25.01
CA MET A 1 -23.17 4.20 24.29
C MET A 1 -21.77 3.62 24.25
N LEU A 2 -21.41 2.93 23.17
CA LEU A 2 -20.07 2.37 22.98
C LEU A 2 -19.49 3.07 21.75
N TRP A 3 -18.61 4.05 22.00
CA TRP A 3 -17.74 4.54 20.95
C TRP A 3 -16.72 3.44 20.72
N VAL A 4 -17.01 2.52 19.79
CA VAL A 4 -15.95 1.79 19.13
C VAL A 4 -15.18 2.85 18.37
N GLY A 5 -14.10 3.36 18.97
CA GLY A 5 -13.13 4.18 18.28
C GLY A 5 -12.60 3.32 17.14
N LYS A 6 -13.21 3.45 15.98
CA LYS A 6 -12.76 2.82 14.74
C LYS A 6 -11.37 3.39 14.52
N GLU A 7 -10.34 2.63 14.88
CA GLU A 7 -8.95 3.02 14.61
C GLU A 7 -8.90 3.44 13.15
N GLN A 8 -8.66 4.73 12.93
CA GLN A 8 -8.91 5.34 11.64
C GLN A 8 -7.85 4.82 10.69
N ASN A 9 -8.20 3.77 9.95
CA ASN A 9 -7.37 3.34 8.85
C ASN A 9 -7.33 4.47 7.83
N SER A 10 -6.23 5.21 7.86
CA SER A 10 -6.05 6.34 6.96
C SER A 10 -5.68 5.79 5.60
N PRO A 11 -6.32 6.25 4.51
CA PRO A 11 -6.00 5.80 3.17
C PRO A 11 -4.50 5.96 2.89
N ILE A 12 -3.91 4.95 2.25
CA ILE A 12 -2.49 4.94 1.91
C ILE A 12 -2.34 5.41 0.47
N TYR A 13 -1.50 6.42 0.27
CA TYR A 13 -1.25 7.01 -1.04
C TYR A 13 0.18 6.76 -1.50
N ILE A 14 0.37 6.56 -2.80
CA ILE A 14 1.69 6.47 -3.41
C ILE A 14 2.35 7.84 -3.37
N SER A 15 3.40 7.97 -2.54
CA SER A 15 4.17 9.21 -2.40
C SER A 15 5.28 9.35 -3.44
N ARG A 16 5.88 8.22 -3.83
CA ARG A 16 6.99 8.15 -4.79
C ARG A 16 7.01 6.78 -5.46
N ILE A 17 7.37 6.76 -6.74
CA ILE A 17 7.71 5.56 -7.49
C ILE A 17 9.21 5.55 -7.71
N ILE A 18 9.84 4.40 -7.49
CA ILE A 18 11.28 4.21 -7.71
C ILE A 18 11.53 4.09 -9.22
N PRO A 19 12.29 5.00 -9.84
CA PRO A 19 12.62 4.91 -11.26
C PRO A 19 13.33 3.59 -11.60
N GLY A 20 12.92 2.93 -12.67
CA GLY A 20 13.44 1.63 -13.09
C GLY A 20 13.00 0.45 -12.22
N GLY A 21 12.17 0.68 -11.18
CA GLY A 21 11.54 -0.36 -10.38
C GLY A 21 10.33 -0.99 -11.08
N VAL A 22 9.77 -2.04 -10.50
CA VAL A 22 8.66 -2.82 -11.09
C VAL A 22 7.41 -1.97 -11.30
N ALA A 23 7.07 -1.14 -10.31
CA ALA A 23 5.95 -0.20 -10.41
C ALA A 23 6.13 0.84 -11.52
N ASP A 24 7.38 1.30 -11.75
CA ASP A 24 7.71 2.26 -12.81
C ASP A 24 7.64 1.62 -14.19
N ARG A 25 8.23 0.42 -14.35
CA ARG A 25 8.23 -0.33 -15.61
C ARG A 25 6.83 -0.79 -16.03
N HIS A 26 5.99 -1.15 -15.06
CA HIS A 26 4.60 -1.51 -15.33
C HIS A 26 3.78 -0.28 -15.74
N GLY A 27 4.17 0.93 -15.31
CA GLY A 27 3.57 2.21 -15.72
C GLY A 27 2.13 2.45 -15.27
N GLY A 28 1.52 1.48 -14.58
CA GLY A 28 0.13 1.52 -14.13
C GLY A 28 -0.08 2.21 -12.78
N LEU A 29 1.00 2.54 -12.07
CA LEU A 29 0.96 3.24 -10.79
C LEU A 29 1.52 4.65 -10.96
N LYS A 30 0.93 5.63 -10.27
CA LYS A 30 1.38 7.02 -10.25
C LYS A 30 1.33 7.61 -8.85
N ARG A 31 2.11 8.66 -8.64
CA ARG A 31 2.04 9.44 -7.39
C ARG A 31 0.63 10.00 -7.21
N GLY A 32 0.10 9.87 -6.01
CA GLY A 32 -1.26 10.28 -5.67
C GLY A 32 -2.30 9.19 -5.83
N ASP A 33 -1.96 8.06 -6.45
CA ASP A 33 -2.85 6.90 -6.47
C ASP A 33 -3.02 6.33 -5.07
N GLN A 34 -4.23 5.87 -4.76
CA GLN A 34 -4.51 5.18 -3.52
C GLN A 34 -4.13 3.70 -3.65
N LEU A 35 -3.39 3.20 -2.66
CA LEU A 35 -3.07 1.80 -2.54
C LEU A 35 -4.26 1.07 -1.94
N LEU A 36 -4.94 0.26 -2.76
CA LEU A 36 -6.10 -0.53 -2.32
C LEU A 36 -5.70 -1.95 -1.92
N SER A 37 -4.69 -2.50 -2.59
CA SER A 37 -4.19 -3.85 -2.31
C SER A 37 -2.70 -3.99 -2.64
N VAL A 38 -2.04 -4.93 -1.97
CA VAL A 38 -0.66 -5.35 -2.24
C VAL A 38 -0.66 -6.86 -2.43
N ASN A 39 -0.19 -7.35 -3.58
CA ASN A 39 -0.14 -8.79 -3.89
C ASN A 39 -1.49 -9.51 -3.70
N GLY A 40 -2.60 -8.84 -4.01
CA GLY A 40 -3.96 -9.39 -3.86
C GLY A 40 -4.55 -9.29 -2.45
N ILE A 41 -3.79 -8.80 -1.47
CA ILE A 41 -4.28 -8.55 -0.10
C ILE A 41 -4.77 -7.11 -0.02
N SER A 42 -6.05 -6.90 0.32
CA SER A 42 -6.59 -5.56 0.51
C SER A 42 -5.93 -4.88 1.72
N VAL A 43 -5.54 -3.62 1.54
CA VAL A 43 -4.99 -2.78 2.61
C VAL A 43 -5.95 -1.67 3.05
N GLU A 44 -7.15 -1.60 2.45
CA GLU A 44 -8.16 -0.58 2.75
C GLU A 44 -8.79 -0.74 4.13
N SER A 45 -8.86 -1.96 4.64
CA SER A 45 -9.33 -2.27 5.99
C SER A 45 -8.21 -2.56 6.98
N GLU A 46 -6.97 -2.69 6.48
CA GLU A 46 -5.83 -3.12 7.28
C GLU A 46 -5.07 -1.93 7.86
N HIS A 47 -4.62 -2.05 9.10
CA HIS A 47 -3.83 -1.01 9.75
C HIS A 47 -2.60 -0.62 8.92
N HIS A 48 -2.22 0.66 9.02
CA HIS A 48 -1.07 1.23 8.32
C HIS A 48 0.19 0.35 8.43
N GLU A 49 0.45 -0.21 9.60
CA GLU A 49 1.60 -1.11 9.84
C GLU A 49 1.58 -2.35 8.95
N ARG A 50 0.41 -2.97 8.76
CA ARG A 50 0.28 -4.17 7.93
C ARG A 50 0.55 -3.90 6.46
N ALA A 51 0.10 -2.75 5.96
CA ALA A 51 0.43 -2.31 4.61
C ALA A 51 1.95 -2.07 4.45
N VAL A 52 2.62 -1.50 5.47
CA VAL A 52 4.08 -1.35 5.46
C VAL A 52 4.78 -2.71 5.45
N GLU A 53 4.32 -3.70 6.21
CA GLU A 53 4.85 -5.06 6.16
C GLU A 53 4.71 -5.68 4.76
N LEU A 54 3.54 -5.57 4.15
CA LEU A 54 3.29 -6.09 2.80
C LEU A 54 4.19 -5.41 1.75
N LEU A 55 4.40 -4.10 1.87
CA LEU A 55 5.32 -3.35 0.99
C LEU A 55 6.80 -3.71 1.22
N LYS A 56 7.19 -4.05 2.45
CA LYS A 56 8.53 -4.56 2.75
C LYS A 56 8.75 -5.96 2.16
N LEU A 57 7.74 -6.82 2.23
CA LEU A 57 7.78 -8.16 1.63
C LEU A 57 7.89 -8.08 0.10
N ALA A 58 7.20 -7.12 -0.53
CA ALA A 58 7.30 -6.89 -1.97
C ALA A 58 8.65 -6.31 -2.44
N GLN A 59 9.49 -5.80 -1.52
CA GLN A 59 10.84 -5.33 -1.83
C GLN A 59 11.88 -6.45 -1.91
N GLY A 60 11.53 -7.67 -1.48
CA GLY A 60 12.35 -8.86 -1.63
C GLY A 60 11.81 -9.73 -2.76
N ASP A 61 12.58 -9.86 -3.83
CA ASP A 61 12.34 -10.77 -4.95
C ASP A 61 11.13 -10.41 -5.83
N VAL A 62 11.39 -9.54 -6.81
CA VAL A 62 10.68 -9.62 -8.09
C VAL A 62 11.66 -10.29 -9.07
N PRO A 63 11.44 -11.57 -9.45
CA PRO A 63 12.31 -12.26 -10.39
C PRO A 63 12.34 -11.60 -11.78
#